data_AF-A0A7K2QM08-F1
#
_entry.id   AF-A0A7K2QM08-F1
#
_cell.length_a   1.000
_cell.length_b   1.000
_cell.length_c   1.000
_cell.angle_alpha   90.00
_cell.angle_beta   90.00
_cell.angle_gamma   90.00
#
_symmetry.space_group_name_H-M   'P 1'
#
loop_
_entity.id
_entity.type
_entity.pdbx_description
1 polymer ?
#
loop_
_entity_poly.entity_id
_entity_poly.type
_entity_poly.pdbx_seq_one_letter_code
_entity_poly.pdbx_strand_id
1 'polypeptide(L)'
;MSGGWTDSTRRTELPPNWYTELRPYVLHRDGYRCRWDEGGRLCGHHANQVDHIKPGNDHRPSNLQALCEHHHLIKSSREGNAARWRETVRRPPERHPGMIQPDHGNV
;
A
#
# COMPACT_ATOMS: atom_id res chain seq x y z
N MET A 1 9.07 17.26 -16.59
CA MET A 1 7.88 16.62 -15.98
C MET A 1 7.84 15.17 -16.45
N SER A 2 8.41 14.25 -15.69
CA SER A 2 8.37 12.83 -16.03
C SER A 2 8.23 12.07 -14.72
N GLY A 3 7.00 11.63 -14.44
CA GLY A 3 6.65 10.87 -13.25
C GLY A 3 7.39 9.53 -13.25
N GLY A 4 8.17 9.30 -12.20
CA GLY A 4 8.78 8.01 -11.89
C GLY A 4 7.71 7.01 -11.43
N TRP A 5 6.88 6.55 -12.36
CA TRP A 5 5.87 5.50 -12.14
C TRP A 5 6.26 4.16 -12.80
N THR A 6 7.43 4.08 -13.41
CA THR A 6 7.81 2.93 -14.25
C THR A 6 8.42 1.77 -13.47
N ASP A 7 8.81 1.97 -12.20
CA ASP A 7 9.55 0.97 -11.41
C ASP A 7 8.89 0.65 -10.06
N SER A 8 7.55 0.59 -10.00
CA SER A 8 6.91 0.03 -8.81
C SER A 8 7.02 -1.50 -8.85
N THR A 9 8.08 -2.05 -8.28
CA THR A 9 8.31 -3.50 -8.04
C THR A 9 7.18 -4.21 -7.29
N ARG A 10 6.17 -3.46 -6.80
CA ARG A 10 4.95 -3.97 -6.17
C ARG A 10 4.21 -5.04 -6.99
N ARG A 11 4.30 -5.00 -8.32
CA ARG A 11 3.70 -6.02 -9.19
C ARG A 11 4.59 -7.25 -9.40
N THR A 12 5.90 -7.12 -9.16
CA THR A 12 6.92 -8.16 -9.32
C THR A 12 7.04 -9.05 -8.06
N GLU A 13 6.46 -8.65 -6.93
CA GLU A 13 6.49 -9.40 -5.66
C GLU A 13 5.42 -10.49 -5.55
N LEU A 14 4.43 -10.54 -6.46
CA LEU A 14 3.38 -11.55 -6.40
C LEU A 14 3.87 -12.90 -6.94
N PRO A 15 3.55 -14.02 -6.29
CA PRO A 15 3.98 -15.34 -6.74
C PRO A 15 3.32 -15.69 -8.08
N PRO A 16 3.94 -16.52 -8.93
CA PRO A 16 3.41 -16.87 -10.25
C PRO A 16 2.00 -17.47 -10.21
N ASN A 17 1.66 -18.16 -9.12
CA ASN A 17 0.36 -18.80 -8.93
C ASN A 17 -0.72 -17.86 -8.34
N TRP A 18 -0.45 -16.56 -8.25
CA TRP A 18 -1.38 -15.59 -7.66
C TRP A 18 -2.74 -15.57 -8.37
N TYR A 19 -2.74 -15.38 -9.69
CA TYR A 19 -3.98 -15.26 -10.46
C TYR A 19 -4.64 -16.60 -10.75
N THR A 20 -3.87 -17.69 -10.77
CA THR A 20 -4.33 -19.02 -11.16
C THR A 20 -4.84 -19.85 -9.98
N GLU A 21 -4.25 -19.68 -8.79
CA GLU A 21 -4.55 -20.54 -7.64
C GLU A 21 -4.97 -19.72 -6.43
N LEU A 22 -4.10 -18.81 -5.95
CA LEU A 22 -4.32 -18.16 -4.65
C LEU A 22 -5.53 -17.23 -4.66
N ARG A 23 -5.62 -16.34 -5.64
CA ARG A 23 -6.74 -15.39 -5.77
C ARG A 23 -8.08 -16.11 -5.93
N PRO A 24 -8.28 -17.04 -6.89
CA PRO A 24 -9.56 -17.74 -7.00
C PRO A 24 -9.84 -18.56 -5.72
N TYR A 25 -8.84 -19.26 -5.16
CA TYR A 25 -9.03 -20.02 -3.92
C TYR A 25 -9.57 -19.15 -2.77
N VAL A 26 -8.98 -17.96 -2.53
CA VAL A 26 -9.41 -17.06 -1.46
C VAL A 26 -10.82 -16.52 -1.71
N LEU A 27 -11.13 -16.11 -2.95
CA LEU A 27 -12.46 -15.66 -3.31
C LEU A 27 -13.52 -16.75 -3.12
N HIS A 28 -13.22 -17.99 -3.52
CA HIS A 28 -14.11 -19.13 -3.31
C HIS A 28 -14.27 -19.49 -1.83
N ARG A 29 -13.17 -19.54 -1.06
CA ARG A 29 -13.17 -19.81 0.39
C ARG A 29 -14.06 -18.81 1.13
N ASP A 30 -13.96 -17.54 0.76
CA ASP A 30 -14.72 -16.45 1.40
C ASP A 30 -16.11 -16.26 0.79
N GLY A 31 -16.51 -17.12 -0.17
CA GLY A 31 -17.82 -17.09 -0.81
C GLY A 31 -18.10 -15.81 -1.59
N TYR A 32 -17.06 -15.17 -2.13
CA TYR A 32 -17.12 -13.85 -2.76
C TYR A 32 -17.72 -12.78 -1.83
N ARG A 33 -17.52 -12.91 -0.52
CA ARG A 33 -17.99 -11.93 0.48
C ARG A 33 -16.82 -11.26 1.17
N CYS A 34 -16.92 -9.95 1.30
CA CYS A 34 -15.94 -9.12 1.98
C CYS A 34 -15.80 -9.57 3.44
N ARG A 35 -14.58 -9.93 3.82
CA ARG A 35 -14.21 -10.39 5.17
C ARG A 35 -13.71 -9.28 6.07
N TRP A 36 -13.79 -8.03 5.62
CA TRP A 36 -13.40 -6.87 6.43
C TRP A 36 -14.26 -6.79 7.70
N ASP A 37 -13.59 -6.65 8.84
CA ASP A 37 -14.23 -6.42 10.13
C ASP A 37 -14.42 -4.92 10.38
N GLU A 38 -15.67 -4.51 10.59
CA GLU A 38 -16.06 -3.14 10.94
C GLU A 38 -16.43 -3.05 12.42
N GLY A 39 -15.51 -3.46 13.31
CA GLY A 39 -15.73 -3.39 14.76
C GLY A 39 -16.62 -4.51 15.27
N GLY A 40 -16.35 -5.75 14.85
CA GLY A 40 -17.08 -6.95 15.28
C GLY A 40 -18.17 -7.41 14.32
N ARG A 41 -18.39 -6.70 13.20
CA ARG A 41 -19.31 -7.13 12.14
C ARG A 41 -18.56 -7.22 10.81
N LEU A 42 -18.72 -8.35 10.13
CA LEU A 42 -18.21 -8.53 8.78
C LEU A 42 -19.03 -7.72 7.77
N CYS A 43 -18.35 -7.04 6.86
CA CYS A 43 -18.96 -6.27 5.78
C CYS A 43 -19.91 -7.13 4.91
N GLY A 44 -19.44 -8.28 4.40
CA GLY A 44 -20.28 -9.24 3.68
C GLY A 44 -20.69 -8.86 2.25
N HIS A 45 -20.37 -7.65 1.78
CA HIS A 45 -20.59 -7.21 0.39
C HIS A 45 -19.80 -8.06 -0.61
N HIS A 46 -20.19 -8.02 -1.89
CA HIS A 46 -19.49 -8.76 -2.94
C HIS A 46 -18.01 -8.36 -3.00
N ALA A 47 -17.14 -9.38 -2.95
CA ALA A 47 -15.69 -9.23 -2.99
C ALA A 47 -15.13 -9.69 -4.34
N ASN A 48 -14.33 -8.82 -4.95
CA ASN A 48 -13.56 -9.10 -6.17
C ASN A 48 -12.06 -8.84 -6.00
N GLN A 49 -11.65 -8.28 -4.85
CA GLN A 49 -10.26 -8.02 -4.49
C GLN A 49 -9.78 -9.04 -3.46
N VAL A 50 -8.50 -9.37 -3.51
CA VAL A 50 -7.82 -10.19 -2.50
C VAL A 50 -6.62 -9.42 -2.01
N ASP A 51 -6.50 -9.29 -0.70
CA ASP A 51 -5.45 -8.51 -0.06
C ASP A 51 -4.94 -9.22 1.20
N HIS A 52 -3.72 -8.89 1.61
CA HIS A 52 -3.06 -9.46 2.77
C HIS A 52 -3.67 -8.95 4.08
N ILE A 53 -3.89 -9.80 5.06
CA ILE A 53 -4.33 -9.42 6.41
C ILE A 53 -3.20 -8.68 7.13
N LYS A 54 -2.00 -9.28 7.12
CA LYS A 54 -0.76 -8.65 7.60
C LYS A 54 0.08 -8.22 6.40
N PRO A 55 0.46 -6.94 6.31
CA PRO A 55 1.32 -6.46 5.22
C PRO A 55 2.65 -7.20 5.18
N GLY A 56 3.15 -7.51 3.99
CA GLY A 56 4.43 -8.19 3.76
C GLY A 56 4.35 -9.23 2.64
N ASN A 57 5.42 -10.01 2.47
CA ASN A 57 5.56 -10.98 1.38
C ASN A 57 4.99 -12.38 1.70
N ASP A 58 4.04 -12.46 2.64
CA ASP A 58 3.43 -13.72 3.07
C ASP A 58 2.13 -13.98 2.29
N HIS A 59 2.24 -14.72 1.19
CA HIS A 59 1.13 -15.06 0.31
C HIS A 59 0.39 -16.35 0.71
N ARG A 60 0.61 -16.87 1.92
CA ARG A 60 -0.15 -18.03 2.39
C ARG A 60 -1.65 -17.70 2.44
N PRO A 61 -2.56 -18.61 2.05
CA PRO A 61 -3.98 -18.32 2.07
C PRO A 61 -4.52 -17.86 3.44
N SER A 62 -3.89 -18.29 4.54
CA SER A 62 -4.22 -17.85 5.91
C SER A 62 -3.93 -16.36 6.16
N ASN A 63 -3.04 -15.73 5.39
CA ASN A 63 -2.74 -14.31 5.45
C ASN A 63 -3.47 -13.51 4.35
N LEU A 64 -4.34 -14.14 3.56
CA LEU A 64 -5.09 -13.48 2.49
C LEU A 64 -6.59 -13.43 2.84
N GLN A 65 -7.25 -12.35 2.47
CA GLN A 65 -8.68 -12.16 2.67
C GLN A 65 -9.36 -11.54 1.44
N ALA A 66 -10.61 -11.94 1.18
CA ALA A 66 -11.44 -11.32 0.15
C ALA A 66 -12.01 -9.98 0.65
N LEU A 67 -11.90 -8.95 -0.19
CA LEU A 67 -12.39 -7.60 0.07
C LEU A 67 -13.29 -7.08 -1.06
N CYS A 68 -14.28 -6.29 -0.68
CA CYS A 68 -14.97 -5.43 -1.64
C CYS A 68 -14.05 -4.26 -2.02
N GLU A 69 -14.36 -3.62 -3.14
CA GLU A 69 -13.59 -2.49 -3.66
C GLU A 69 -13.45 -1.36 -2.63
N HIS A 70 -14.53 -1.03 -1.92
CA HIS A 70 -14.54 0.03 -0.91
C HIS A 70 -13.53 -0.22 0.22
N HIS A 71 -13.60 -1.40 0.87
CA HIS A 71 -12.69 -1.72 1.97
C HIS A 71 -11.26 -1.97 1.50
N HIS A 72 -11.07 -2.47 0.27
CA HIS A 72 -9.74 -2.57 -0.34
C HIS A 72 -9.09 -1.19 -0.52
N LEU A 73 -9.83 -0.19 -1.01
CA LEU A 73 -9.33 1.18 -1.14
C LEU A 73 -8.99 1.81 0.22
N ILE A 74 -9.83 1.58 1.24
CA ILE A 74 -9.56 2.03 2.61
C ILE A 74 -8.25 1.42 3.12
N LYS A 75 -8.06 0.11 2.95
CA LYS A 75 -6.85 -0.60 3.37
C LYS A 75 -5.61 -0.05 2.68
N SER A 76 -5.65 0.03 1.34
CA SER A 76 -4.54 0.53 0.53
C SER A 76 -4.16 1.97 0.92
N SER A 77 -5.15 2.83 1.17
CA SER A 77 -4.93 4.20 1.64
C SER A 77 -4.26 4.23 3.02
N ARG A 78 -4.71 3.40 3.97
CA ARG A 78 -4.12 3.29 5.31
C ARG A 78 -2.67 2.83 5.25
N GLU A 79 -2.37 1.82 4.43
CA GLU A 79 -1.01 1.30 4.25
C GLU A 79 -0.10 2.31 3.56
N GLY A 80 -0.58 2.96 2.50
CA GLY A 80 0.16 4.03 1.81
C GLY A 80 0.49 5.19 2.76
N ASN A 81 -0.46 5.61 3.60
CA ASN A 81 -0.20 6.62 4.61
C ASN A 81 0.82 6.13 5.65
N ALA A 82 0.67 4.91 6.19
CA ALA A 82 1.63 4.35 7.14
C ALA A 82 3.05 4.25 6.56
N ALA A 83 3.19 3.91 5.27
CA ALA A 83 4.46 3.92 4.56
C ALA A 83 5.04 5.33 4.42
N ARG A 84 4.22 6.34 4.09
CA ARG A 84 4.67 7.75 4.05
C ARG A 84 5.21 8.25 5.37
N TRP A 85 4.57 7.91 6.49
CA TRP A 85 5.07 8.29 7.83
C TRP A 85 6.41 7.62 8.17
N ARG A 86 6.70 6.43 7.62
CA ARG A 86 8.01 5.78 7.75
C ARG A 86 9.07 6.44 6.88
N GLU A 87 8.68 7.02 5.76
CA GLU A 87 9.56 7.67 4.78
C GLU A 87 9.82 9.16 5.05
N THR A 88 9.32 9.73 6.15
CA THR A 88 9.65 11.13 6.50
C THR A 88 11.08 11.25 7.04
N VAL A 89 12.08 11.05 6.18
CA VAL A 89 13.28 11.88 6.20
C VAL A 89 12.81 13.23 5.68
N ARG A 90 12.66 14.23 6.57
CA ARG A 90 12.38 15.60 6.11
C ARG A 90 13.41 15.94 5.05
N ARG A 91 12.99 16.13 3.79
CA ARG A 91 13.89 16.66 2.75
C ARG A 91 14.48 17.95 3.31
N PRO A 92 15.82 18.08 3.40
CA PRO A 92 16.42 19.33 3.84
C PRO A 92 15.85 20.47 2.98
N PRO A 93 15.53 21.64 3.58
CA PRO A 93 15.10 22.79 2.79
C PRO A 93 16.15 23.04 1.70
N GLU A 94 15.70 23.23 0.46
CA GLU A 94 16.61 23.49 -0.65
C GLU A 94 17.42 24.75 -0.34
N ARG A 95 18.76 24.67 -0.43
CA ARG A 95 19.59 25.87 -0.38
C ARG A 95 19.33 26.66 -1.66
N HIS A 96 18.46 27.65 -1.58
CA HIS A 96 18.19 28.54 -2.70
C HIS A 96 19.47 29.31 -3.06
N PRO A 97 19.82 29.44 -4.36
CA PRO A 97 21.06 30.07 -4.82
C PRO A 97 21.16 31.59 -4.52
N GLY A 98 20.19 32.17 -3.81
CA GLY A 98 20.17 33.58 -3.38
C GLY A 98 20.71 33.84 -1.97
N MET A 99 21.21 32.84 -1.23
CA MET A 99 21.86 33.09 0.06
C MET A 99 23.32 33.54 -0.15
N ILE A 100 23.51 34.77 -0.61
CA ILE A 100 24.76 35.49 -0.43
C ILE A 100 24.81 35.78 1.08
N GLN A 101 25.64 35.06 1.84
CA GLN A 101 25.99 35.54 3.17
C GLN A 101 26.68 36.89 2.97
N PRO A 102 26.21 37.99 3.59
CA PRO A 102 27.04 39.17 3.66
C PRO A 102 28.30 38.79 4.43
N ASP A 103 29.42 38.81 3.73
CA ASP A 103 30.75 38.92 4.31
C ASP A 103 30.73 40.10 5.30
N HIS A 104 30.80 39.79 6.59
CA HIS A 104 31.14 40.78 7.59
C HIS A 104 32.66 40.98 7.55
N GLY A 105 33.11 41.72 6.52
CA GLY A 105 34.47 42.24 6.43
C GLY A 105 34.70 43.28 7.51
N ASN A 106 35.36 42.88 8.59
CA ASN A 106 35.89 43.73 9.64
C ASN A 106 37.36 44.05 9.32
N VAL A 107 37.64 45.20 8.70
CA VAL A 107 38.86 46.03 8.84
C VAL A 107 38.52 47.47 8.46
#